data_AF-A0A7S0IU13-F1
#
_entry.id   AF-A0A7S0IU13-F1
#
_cell.length_a   1.000
_cell.length_b   1.000
_cell.length_c   1.000
_cell.angle_alpha   90.00
_cell.angle_beta   90.00
_cell.angle_gamma   90.00
#
_symmetry.space_group_name_H-M   'P 1'
#
loop_
_entity.id
_entity.type
_entity.pdbx_description
1 polymer ?
#
loop_
_entity_poly.entity_id
_entity_poly.type
_entity_poly.pdbx_seq_one_letter_code
_entity_poly.pdbx_strand_id
1 'polypeptide(L)'
;NLMRTVLVEEMGVEVNELFRAVDEHPVAAGSLAQVHVAETLGREKVALKLQYPHLQAQASSDLATFEMMAGMIQPAGHDLSWLVRDVRRAIMQELDFQIERTNTEST
;
A
#
# COMPACT_ATOMS: atom_id res chain seq x y z
N ASN A 1 -14.48 -5.82 -10.39
CA ASN A 1 -13.20 -6.49 -10.06
C ASN A 1 -12.28 -5.40 -9.51
N LEU A 2 -11.87 -5.51 -8.24
CA LEU A 2 -11.09 -4.50 -7.51
C LEU A 2 -9.86 -4.02 -8.29
N MET A 3 -9.16 -4.95 -8.95
CA MET A 3 -7.99 -4.69 -9.79
C MET A 3 -8.27 -3.63 -10.88
N ARG A 4 -9.40 -3.76 -11.58
CA ARG A 4 -9.77 -2.84 -12.67
C ARG A 4 -10.15 -1.46 -12.13
N THR A 5 -10.84 -1.41 -10.99
CA THR A 5 -11.20 -0.16 -10.32
C THR A 5 -9.94 0.61 -9.90
N VAL A 6 -9.03 -0.04 -9.19
CA VAL A 6 -7.77 0.59 -8.74
C VAL A 6 -6.94 1.07 -9.93
N LEU A 7 -6.79 0.26 -10.97
CA LEU A 7 -6.00 0.65 -12.14
C LEU A 7 -6.59 1.85 -12.90
N VAL A 8 -7.90 1.92 -13.07
CA VAL A 8 -8.55 3.07 -13.72
C VAL A 8 -8.50 4.31 -12.83
N GLU A 9 -8.75 4.17 -11.53
CA GLU A 9 -8.76 5.30 -10.59
C GLU A 9 -7.36 5.89 -10.37
N GLU A 10 -6.31 5.06 -10.28
CA GLU A 10 -4.94 5.52 -10.02
C GLU A 10 -4.17 5.88 -11.28
N MET A 11 -4.34 5.14 -12.38
CA MET A 11 -3.55 5.33 -13.61
C MET A 11 -4.27 6.16 -14.67
N GLY A 12 -5.59 6.35 -14.56
CA GLY A 12 -6.39 7.13 -15.51
C GLY A 12 -6.48 6.55 -16.92
N VAL A 13 -6.05 5.31 -17.12
CA VAL A 13 -6.04 4.58 -18.40
C VAL A 13 -6.56 3.17 -18.23
N GLU A 14 -7.06 2.56 -19.30
CA GLU A 14 -7.50 1.16 -19.25
C GLU A 14 -6.29 0.23 -19.08
N VAL A 15 -6.47 -0.86 -18.32
CA VAL A 15 -5.41 -1.85 -18.04
C VAL A 15 -4.76 -2.37 -19.33
N ASN A 16 -5.56 -2.55 -20.37
CA ASN A 16 -5.13 -3.06 -21.67
C ASN A 16 -4.25 -2.08 -22.46
N GLU A 17 -4.19 -0.81 -22.06
CA GLU A 17 -3.28 0.18 -22.63
C GLU A 17 -1.86 0.06 -22.07
N LEU A 18 -1.70 -0.58 -20.89
CA LEU A 18 -0.41 -0.75 -20.21
C LEU A 18 0.11 -2.18 -20.29
N PHE A 19 -0.79 -3.16 -20.32
CA PHE A 19 -0.46 -4.58 -20.26
C PHE A 19 -1.16 -5.36 -21.37
N ARG A 20 -0.49 -6.37 -21.93
CA ARG A 20 -1.12 -7.32 -22.87
C ARG A 20 -2.06 -8.27 -22.15
N ALA A 21 -1.70 -8.63 -20.92
CA ALA A 21 -2.48 -9.52 -20.08
C ALA A 21 -2.17 -9.22 -18.61
N VAL A 22 -3.18 -9.35 -17.75
CA VAL A 22 -3.04 -9.34 -16.30
C VAL A 22 -3.87 -10.50 -15.77
N ASP A 23 -3.30 -11.32 -14.89
CA ASP A 23 -4.07 -12.34 -14.19
C ASP A 23 -4.97 -11.67 -13.15
N GLU A 24 -6.28 -11.85 -13.30
CA GLU A 24 -7.25 -11.28 -12.36
C GLU A 24 -7.15 -11.90 -10.97
N HIS A 25 -6.54 -13.08 -10.83
CA HIS A 25 -6.30 -13.70 -9.54
C HIS A 25 -4.95 -13.24 -8.98
N PRO A 26 -4.92 -12.68 -7.76
CA PRO A 26 -3.66 -12.32 -7.13
C PRO A 26 -2.87 -13.59 -6.81
N VAL A 27 -1.56 -13.55 -7.08
CA VAL A 27 -0.62 -14.62 -6.68
C VAL A 27 -0.16 -14.46 -5.23
N ALA A 28 -0.29 -13.26 -4.68
CA ALA A 28 -0.06 -12.98 -3.27
C ALA A 28 -0.91 -11.79 -2.80
N ALA A 29 -1.19 -11.74 -1.50
CA ALA A 29 -1.79 -10.58 -0.83
C ALA A 29 -0.94 -10.25 0.42
N GLY A 30 -0.57 -8.98 0.56
CA GLY A 30 0.09 -8.43 1.74
C GLY A 30 -0.86 -7.55 2.54
N SER A 31 -0.32 -6.86 3.55
CA SER A 31 -1.09 -6.02 4.48
C SER A 31 -1.83 -4.89 3.75
N LEU A 32 -1.16 -4.23 2.80
CA LEU A 32 -1.67 -3.05 2.10
C LEU A 32 -1.88 -3.23 0.59
N ALA A 33 -1.57 -4.40 0.04
CA ALA A 33 -1.54 -4.57 -1.41
C ALA A 33 -1.78 -6.02 -1.86
N GLN A 34 -2.17 -6.18 -3.11
CA GLN A 34 -2.20 -7.45 -3.82
C GLN A 34 -1.12 -7.48 -4.90
N VAL A 35 -0.59 -8.67 -5.19
CA VAL A 35 0.38 -8.88 -6.27
C VAL A 35 -0.24 -9.79 -7.31
N HIS A 36 -0.25 -9.33 -8.55
CA HIS A 36 -0.74 -10.03 -9.72
C HIS A 36 0.42 -10.33 -10.67
N VAL A 37 0.25 -11.33 -11.52
CA VAL A 37 1.16 -11.56 -12.66
C VAL A 37 0.62 -10.79 -13.85
N ALA A 38 1.49 -10.04 -14.53
CA ALA A 38 1.13 -9.31 -15.74
C ALA A 38 2.18 -9.52 -16.85
N GLU A 39 1.75 -9.32 -18.09
CA GLU A 39 2.61 -9.25 -19.27
C GLU A 39 2.56 -7.85 -19.86
N THR A 40 3.72 -7.20 -20.00
CA THR A 40 3.82 -5.85 -20.59
C THR A 40 3.58 -5.87 -22.10
N LEU A 41 3.36 -4.70 -22.71
CA LEU A 41 3.31 -4.57 -24.18
C LEU A 41 4.56 -5.09 -24.89
N GLY A 42 5.72 -5.05 -24.21
CA GLY A 42 6.99 -5.61 -24.66
C GLY A 42 7.14 -7.13 -24.50
N ARG A 43 6.11 -7.83 -24.01
CA ARG A 43 6.09 -9.28 -23.71
C ARG A 43 6.96 -9.72 -22.53
N GLU A 44 7.33 -8.80 -21.64
CA GLU A 44 7.96 -9.17 -20.37
C GLU A 44 6.93 -9.55 -19.32
N LYS A 45 7.22 -10.62 -18.57
CA LYS A 45 6.45 -10.99 -17.39
C LYS A 45 6.91 -10.17 -16.19
N VAL A 46 5.95 -9.54 -15.51
CA VAL A 46 6.21 -8.66 -14.36
C VAL A 46 5.26 -9.00 -13.21
N ALA A 47 5.69 -8.66 -11.99
CA ALA A 47 4.82 -8.63 -10.83
C ALA A 47 4.14 -7.24 -10.74
N LEU A 48 2.82 -7.21 -10.77
CA LEU A 48 2.02 -6.00 -10.63
C LEU A 48 1.48 -5.89 -9.21
N LYS A 49 2.05 -4.99 -8.41
CA LYS A 49 1.63 -4.72 -7.04
C LYS A 49 0.59 -3.58 -7.04
N LEU A 50 -0.60 -3.83 -6.51
CA LEU A 50 -1.72 -2.89 -6.47
C LEU A 50 -2.10 -2.60 -5.01
N GLN A 51 -2.13 -1.33 -4.63
CA GLN A 51 -2.60 -0.93 -3.29
C GLN A 51 -4.11 -1.10 -3.18
N TYR A 52 -4.60 -1.38 -1.96
CA TYR A 52 -6.03 -1.29 -1.71
C TYR A 52 -6.49 0.18 -1.82
N PRO A 53 -7.68 0.43 -2.37
CA PRO A 53 -8.20 1.78 -2.50
C PRO A 53 -8.42 2.42 -1.13
N HIS A 54 -8.28 3.74 -1.06
CA HIS A 54 -8.51 4.58 0.12
C HIS A 54 -7.57 4.35 1.32
N LEU A 55 -6.51 3.55 1.18
CA LEU A 55 -5.61 3.23 2.28
C LEU A 55 -4.94 4.44 2.94
N GLN A 56 -4.53 5.46 2.20
CA GLN A 56 -3.93 6.66 2.80
C GLN A 56 -4.89 7.38 3.76
N ALA A 57 -6.16 7.50 3.38
CA ALA A 57 -7.16 8.15 4.21
C ALA A 57 -7.47 7.31 5.46
N GLN A 58 -7.59 5.99 5.30
CA GLN A 58 -7.80 5.06 6.41
C GLN A 58 -6.61 5.07 7.38
N ALA A 59 -5.39 4.93 6.88
CA ALA A 59 -4.17 4.99 7.67
C ALA A 59 -4.05 6.31 8.47
N SER A 60 -4.41 7.44 7.87
CA SER A 60 -4.40 8.74 8.56
C SER A 60 -5.39 8.79 9.72
N SER A 61 -6.61 8.25 9.50
CA SER A 61 -7.65 8.15 10.54
C SER A 61 -7.26 7.21 11.68
N ASP A 62 -6.68 6.06 11.35
CA ASP A 62 -6.23 5.06 12.33
C ASP A 62 -5.08 5.62 13.19
N LEU A 63 -4.12 6.31 12.58
CA LEU A 63 -3.03 6.96 13.30
C LEU A 63 -3.54 8.06 14.24
N ALA A 64 -4.48 8.89 13.80
CA ALA A 64 -5.10 9.89 14.67
C ALA A 64 -5.81 9.24 15.86
N THR A 65 -6.46 8.10 15.64
CA THR A 65 -7.11 7.32 16.70
C THR A 65 -6.09 6.78 17.70
N PHE A 66 -4.96 6.25 17.23
CA PHE A 66 -3.89 5.78 18.12
C PHE A 66 -3.24 6.91 18.92
N GLU A 67 -3.04 8.08 18.32
CA GLU A 67 -2.52 9.26 19.04
C GLU A 67 -3.47 9.70 20.16
N MET A 68 -4.77 9.73 19.86
CA MET A 68 -5.79 10.04 20.87
C MET A 68 -5.77 9.03 22.02
N MET A 69 -5.73 7.72 21.71
CA MET A 69 -5.69 6.67 22.73
C MET A 69 -4.41 6.75 23.57
N ALA A 70 -3.26 6.99 22.95
CA ALA A 70 -2.00 7.16 23.67
C ALA A 70 -2.06 8.34 24.64
N GLY A 71 -2.64 9.47 24.22
CA GLY A 71 -2.86 10.64 25.08
C GLY A 71 -3.80 10.38 26.26
N MET A 72 -4.81 9.51 26.09
CA MET A 72 -5.73 9.14 27.18
C MET A 72 -5.07 8.26 28.24
N ILE A 73 -4.11 7.43 27.86
CA ILE A 73 -3.42 6.49 28.76
C ILE A 73 -2.24 7.17 29.47
N GLN A 74 -1.63 8.19 28.84
CA GLN A 74 -0.46 8.89 29.37
C GLN A 74 -0.58 9.37 30.83
N PRO A 75 -1.71 9.93 31.31
CA PRO A 75 -1.87 10.33 32.71
C PRO A 75 -1.81 9.19 33.72
N ALA A 76 -2.06 7.94 33.29
CA ALA A 76 -1.91 6.75 34.13
C ALA A 76 -0.45 6.29 34.28
N GLY A 77 0.51 7.03 33.70
CA GLY A 77 1.94 6.75 33.79
C GLY A 77 2.50 5.85 32.68
N HIS A 78 1.71 5.55 31.65
CA HIS A 78 2.17 4.77 30.50
C HIS A 78 2.32 5.66 29.26
N ASP A 79 3.56 5.91 28.83
CA ASP A 79 3.84 6.61 27.57
C ASP A 79 3.89 5.61 26.40
N LEU A 80 2.89 5.70 25.52
CA LEU A 80 2.80 4.90 24.29
C LEU A 80 3.14 5.73 23.03
N SER A 81 3.56 6.98 23.18
CA SER A 81 3.84 7.88 22.04
C SER A 81 4.93 7.32 21.12
N TRP A 82 5.91 6.60 21.69
CA TRP A 82 6.96 5.93 20.93
C TRP A 82 6.40 4.84 20.00
N LEU A 83 5.43 4.07 20.47
CA LEU A 83 4.81 2.99 19.71
C LEU A 83 4.00 3.56 18.56
N VAL A 84 3.20 4.61 18.82
CA VAL A 84 2.42 5.29 17.78
C VAL A 84 3.34 5.88 16.69
N ARG A 85 4.48 6.46 17.07
CA ARG A 85 5.49 6.94 16.12
C ARG A 85 6.07 5.81 15.27
N ASP A 86 6.36 4.66 15.87
CA ASP A 86 6.93 3.51 15.15
C ASP A 86 5.89 2.89 14.20
N VAL A 87 4.63 2.77 14.62
CA VAL A 87 3.52 2.35 13.76
C VAL A 87 3.33 3.33 12.60
N ARG A 88 3.31 4.65 12.86
CA ARG A 88 3.25 5.69 11.83
C ARG A 88 4.37 5.51 10.80
N ARG A 89 5.61 5.33 11.25
CA ARG A 89 6.75 5.12 10.36
C ARG A 89 6.56 3.88 9.48
N ALA A 90 6.17 2.75 10.07
CA ALA A 90 5.98 1.50 9.35
C ALA A 90 4.88 1.61 8.28
N ILE A 91 3.71 2.16 8.64
CA ILE A 91 2.59 2.33 7.71
C ILE A 91 2.97 3.27 6.56
N MET A 92 3.63 4.40 6.86
CA MET A 92 4.04 5.35 5.81
C MET A 92 5.09 4.75 4.85
N GLN A 93 5.98 3.90 5.36
CA GLN A 93 6.93 3.16 4.51
C GLN A 93 6.24 2.16 3.58
N GLU A 94 5.17 1.51 4.04
CA GLU A 94 4.46 0.51 3.23
C GLU A 94 3.47 1.14 2.24
N LEU A 95 2.95 2.34 2.53
CA LEU A 95 2.09 3.12 1.61
C LEU A 95 2.87 3.78 0.48
N ASP A 96 4.15 4.10 0.67
CA ASP A 96 4.99 4.71 -0.35
C ASP A 96 5.82 3.67 -1.11
N PHE A 97 5.28 3.19 -2.23
CA PHE A 97 5.99 2.25 -3.09
C PHE A 97 7.25 2.82 -3.73
N GLN A 98 7.46 4.14 -3.77
CA GLN A 98 8.72 4.70 -4.27
C GLN A 98 9.88 4.35 -3.33
N ILE A 99 9.63 4.36 -2.01
CA ILE A 99 10.61 3.95 -1.01
C ILE A 99 11.00 2.48 -1.23
N GLU A 100 10.02 1.59 -1.47
CA GLU A 100 10.27 0.17 -1.75
C GLU A 100 11.09 -0.02 -3.04
N ARG A 101 10.78 0.74 -4.10
CA ARG A 101 11.54 0.72 -5.36
C ARG A 101 13.00 1.09 -5.15
N THR A 102 13.28 2.20 -4.46
CA THR A 102 14.65 2.65 -4.18
C THR A 102 15.45 1.61 -3.39
N ASN A 103 14.82 0.96 -2.40
CA ASN A 103 15.46 -0.09 -1.62
C ASN A 103 15.77 -1.34 -2.46
N THR A 104 14.88 -1.69 -3.39
CA THR A 104 15.04 -2.87 -4.25
C THR A 104 16.11 -2.65 -5.33
N GLU A 105 16.24 -1.44 -5.88
CA GLU A 105 17.26 -1.09 -6.88
C GLU A 105 18.67 -0.97 -6.30
N SER A 106 18.79 -0.76 -4.98
CA SER A 106 20.06 -0.60 -4.27
C SER A 106 20.66 -1.90 -3.74
N THR A 107 20.00 -3.05 -3.97
CA THR A 107 20.40 -4.39 -3.53
C THR A 107 20.81 -5.24 -4.73
#